data_AF-A0A2T9IWG0-F1
#
_entry.id   AF-A0A2T9IWG0-F1
#
_cell.length_a   1.000
_cell.length_b   1.000
_cell.length_c   1.000
_cell.angle_alpha   90.00
_cell.angle_beta   90.00
_cell.angle_gamma   90.00
#
_symmetry.space_group_name_H-M   'P 1'
#
loop_
_entity.id
_entity.type
_entity.pdbx_description
1 polymer ?
#
loop_
_entity_poly.entity_id
_entity_poly.type
_entity_poly.pdbx_seq_one_letter_code
_entity_poly.pdbx_strand_id
1 'polypeptide(L)'
;MAGLVGAALLAGCATTPEARFATLGPLRAALSTSPETLRQQADRNDANAQMALSLLYQYGQGGVAKDPVQAILLRQRATAQRGSTPITTYIAGLNGKPGRVSMIFVPRYDVSPGQAGVNAACANALASGDRSAKGVEPCGGEERYDQLAAVWRR
;
A
#
# COMPACT_ATOMS: atom_id res chain seq x y z
N MET A 1 -49.35 3.26 -11.31
CA MET A 1 -48.00 3.00 -11.84
C MET A 1 -47.04 2.89 -10.66
N ALA A 2 -46.82 1.68 -10.16
CA ALA A 2 -45.87 1.41 -9.08
C ALA A 2 -44.61 0.80 -9.72
N GLY A 3 -43.58 1.61 -9.87
CA GLY A 3 -42.26 1.17 -10.34
C GLY A 3 -41.30 1.11 -9.16
N LEU A 4 -41.27 -0.02 -8.45
CA LEU A 4 -40.22 -0.33 -7.48
C LEU A 4 -39.02 -0.89 -8.24
N VAL A 5 -38.05 -0.02 -8.56
CA VAL A 5 -36.70 -0.45 -8.94
C VAL A 5 -35.87 -0.54 -7.67
N GLY A 6 -35.95 -1.68 -7.00
CA GLY A 6 -35.06 -2.06 -5.89
C GLY A 6 -34.01 -3.03 -6.42
N ALA A 7 -32.98 -2.52 -7.10
CA ALA A 7 -31.90 -3.34 -7.62
C ALA A 7 -30.68 -3.34 -6.67
N ALA A 8 -30.45 -4.51 -6.07
CA ALA A 8 -29.15 -5.10 -5.72
C ALA A 8 -28.16 -4.28 -4.85
N LEU A 9 -28.19 -4.53 -3.54
CA LEU A 9 -27.01 -4.42 -2.68
C LEU A 9 -26.46 -5.82 -2.39
N LEU A 10 -25.82 -6.44 -3.37
CA LEU A 10 -24.80 -7.45 -3.10
C LEU A 10 -23.49 -6.69 -2.90
N ALA A 11 -23.31 -6.15 -1.69
CA ALA A 11 -21.99 -5.70 -1.24
C ALA A 11 -21.12 -6.95 -1.02
N GLY A 12 -20.62 -7.53 -2.11
CA GLY A 12 -19.39 -8.31 -2.03
C GLY A 12 -18.32 -7.43 -1.38
N CYS A 13 -17.38 -8.04 -0.66
CA CYS A 13 -16.23 -7.34 -0.05
C CYS A 13 -15.28 -6.79 -1.14
N ALA A 14 -15.79 -5.97 -2.06
CA ALA A 14 -14.97 -5.16 -2.94
C ALA A 14 -14.40 -4.04 -2.08
N THR A 15 -13.08 -4.05 -1.89
CA THR A 15 -12.36 -2.86 -1.41
C THR A 15 -12.78 -1.69 -2.29
N THR A 16 -13.44 -0.71 -1.69
CA THR A 16 -13.92 0.45 -2.44
C THR A 16 -12.73 1.23 -2.99
N PRO A 17 -12.91 1.97 -4.10
CA PRO A 17 -11.87 2.83 -4.64
C PRO A 17 -11.28 3.79 -3.59
N GLU A 18 -12.11 4.30 -2.68
CA GLU A 18 -11.70 5.18 -1.57
C GLU A 18 -10.83 4.44 -0.56
N ALA A 19 -11.22 3.22 -0.18
CA ALA A 19 -10.44 2.39 0.74
C ALA A 19 -9.07 2.07 0.16
N ARG A 20 -8.99 1.80 -1.16
CA ARG A 20 -7.70 1.60 -1.86
C ARG A 20 -6.86 2.86 -1.81
N PHE A 21 -7.44 4.01 -2.17
CA PHE A 21 -6.74 5.29 -2.14
C PHE A 21 -6.21 5.65 -0.74
N ALA A 22 -6.94 5.31 0.32
CA ALA A 22 -6.51 5.53 1.69
C ALA A 22 -5.18 4.80 2.00
N THR A 23 -4.93 3.63 1.40
CA THR A 23 -3.68 2.87 1.58
C THR A 23 -2.46 3.48 0.88
N LEU A 24 -2.65 4.47 0.00
CA LEU A 24 -1.59 5.15 -0.75
C LEU A 24 -0.88 6.25 0.07
N GLY A 25 -0.90 6.17 1.40
CA GLY A 25 -0.21 7.10 2.29
C GLY A 25 1.26 7.36 1.89
N PRO A 26 2.08 6.31 1.70
CA PRO A 26 3.47 6.48 1.26
C PRO A 26 3.63 7.20 -0.08
N LEU A 27 2.83 6.84 -1.10
CA LEU A 27 2.87 7.50 -2.40
C LEU A 27 2.45 8.97 -2.30
N ARG A 28 1.38 9.26 -1.55
CA ARG A 28 0.95 10.64 -1.31
C ARG A 28 2.04 11.45 -0.59
N ALA A 29 2.69 10.87 0.42
CA ALA A 29 3.81 11.50 1.11
C ALA A 29 5.00 11.76 0.17
N ALA A 30 5.31 10.83 -0.74
CA ALA A 30 6.35 11.02 -1.74
C ALA A 30 6.08 12.25 -2.64
N LEU A 31 4.82 12.50 -3.00
CA LEU A 31 4.43 13.60 -3.89
C LEU A 31 4.32 14.96 -3.19
N SER A 32 4.01 14.96 -1.88
CA SER A 32 3.75 16.16 -1.10
C SER A 32 4.88 16.61 -0.17
N THR A 33 5.84 15.73 0.14
CA THR A 33 6.91 15.97 1.11
C THR A 33 8.28 16.03 0.44
N SER A 34 9.18 16.88 0.94
CA SER A 34 10.54 16.99 0.37
C SER A 34 11.35 15.70 0.61
N PRO A 35 12.25 15.32 -0.32
CA PRO A 35 13.11 14.16 -0.15
C PRO A 35 13.98 14.21 1.12
N GLU A 36 14.42 15.41 1.53
CA GLU A 36 15.25 15.60 2.73
C GLU A 36 14.45 15.30 3.99
N THR A 37 13.21 15.76 4.06
CA THR A 37 12.30 15.49 5.19
C THR A 37 12.00 14.00 5.29
N LEU A 38 11.72 13.36 4.15
CA LEU A 38 11.51 11.91 4.09
C LEU A 38 12.76 11.14 4.51
N ARG A 39 13.96 11.61 4.16
CA ARG A 39 15.22 10.99 4.61
C ARG A 39 15.37 11.07 6.12
N GLN A 40 15.15 12.24 6.72
CA GLN A 40 15.20 12.40 8.18
C GLN A 40 14.20 11.48 8.91
N GLN A 41 13.00 11.32 8.38
CA GLN A 41 12.00 10.39 8.94
C GLN A 41 12.40 8.92 8.72
N ALA A 42 12.87 8.58 7.53
CA ALA A 42 13.32 7.23 7.19
C ALA A 42 14.50 6.77 8.07
N ASP A 43 15.42 7.69 8.40
CA ASP A 43 16.55 7.46 9.30
C ASP A 43 16.10 7.22 10.76
N ARG A 44 14.93 7.72 11.15
CA ARG A 44 14.26 7.41 12.43
C ARG A 44 13.42 6.14 12.36
N ASN A 45 13.66 5.30 11.35
CA ASN A 45 12.89 4.09 11.06
C ASN A 45 11.41 4.35 10.80
N ASP A 46 10.99 5.46 10.21
CA ASP A 46 9.60 5.58 9.74
C ASP A 46 9.38 4.73 8.48
N ALA A 47 8.55 3.69 8.56
CA ALA A 47 8.29 2.78 7.44
C ALA A 47 7.56 3.46 6.27
N ASN A 48 6.66 4.41 6.54
CA ASN A 48 5.96 5.15 5.50
C ASN A 48 6.95 6.06 4.76
N ALA A 49 7.85 6.74 5.48
CA ALA A 49 8.89 7.57 4.89
C ALA A 49 9.92 6.75 4.11
N GLN A 50 10.31 5.58 4.62
CA GLN A 50 11.17 4.64 3.89
C GLN A 50 10.51 4.19 2.58
N MET A 51 9.22 3.85 2.60
CA MET A 51 8.49 3.47 1.39
C MET A 51 8.34 4.66 0.43
N ALA A 52 7.99 5.86 0.92
CA ALA A 52 7.87 7.07 0.11
C ALA A 52 9.19 7.44 -0.58
N LEU A 53 10.29 7.47 0.19
CA LEU A 53 11.62 7.75 -0.33
C LEU A 53 12.06 6.69 -1.35
N SER A 54 11.67 5.42 -1.16
CA SER A 54 11.91 4.37 -2.15
C SER A 54 11.25 4.67 -3.50
N LEU A 55 10.05 5.25 -3.51
CA LEU A 55 9.36 5.62 -4.74
C LEU A 55 10.06 6.78 -5.44
N LEU A 56 10.53 7.77 -4.68
CA LEU A 56 11.30 8.89 -5.23
C LEU A 56 12.56 8.41 -5.94
N TYR A 57 13.36 7.57 -5.29
CA TYR A 57 14.56 7.00 -5.91
C TYR A 57 14.24 6.05 -7.08
N GLN A 58 13.14 5.29 -7.01
CA GLN A 58 12.77 4.39 -8.11
C GLN A 58 12.49 5.13 -9.42
N TYR A 59 11.91 6.32 -9.34
CA TYR A 59 11.44 7.09 -10.51
C TYR A 59 12.22 8.38 -10.76
N GLY A 60 13.17 8.76 -9.90
CA GLY A 60 13.89 10.02 -9.98
C GLY A 60 13.00 11.24 -9.76
N GLN A 61 12.04 11.12 -8.83
CA GLN A 61 11.00 12.13 -8.58
C GLN A 61 11.41 13.10 -7.48
N GLY A 62 10.80 14.29 -7.44
CA GLY A 62 11.03 15.25 -6.35
C GLY A 62 12.44 15.86 -6.31
N GLY A 63 13.19 15.80 -7.42
CA GLY A 63 14.54 16.36 -7.53
C GLY A 63 15.68 15.43 -7.11
N VAL A 64 15.39 14.17 -6.78
CA VAL A 64 16.45 13.16 -6.54
C VAL A 64 16.80 12.40 -7.81
N ALA A 65 18.07 12.02 -7.94
CA ALA A 65 18.50 11.12 -9.00
C ALA A 65 17.85 9.73 -8.83
N LYS A 66 17.54 9.09 -9.95
CA LYS A 66 17.04 7.71 -9.95
C LYS A 66 18.11 6.76 -9.40
N ASP A 67 17.75 6.00 -8.38
CA ASP A 67 18.60 4.98 -7.74
C ASP A 67 17.74 3.75 -7.38
N PRO A 68 17.62 2.77 -8.28
CA PRO A 68 16.81 1.58 -8.02
C PRO A 68 17.38 0.70 -6.92
N VAL A 69 18.70 0.74 -6.68
CA VAL A 69 19.34 -0.06 -5.63
C VAL A 69 18.94 0.47 -4.26
N GLN A 70 19.06 1.79 -4.05
CA GLN A 70 18.58 2.40 -2.81
C GLN A 70 17.06 2.25 -2.64
N ALA A 71 16.29 2.35 -3.72
CA ALA A 71 14.85 2.10 -3.65
C ALA A 71 14.52 0.70 -3.12
N ILE A 72 15.20 -0.35 -3.59
CA ILE A 72 14.98 -1.73 -3.12
C ILE A 72 15.34 -1.84 -1.63
N LEU A 73 16.48 -1.30 -1.20
CA LEU A 73 16.91 -1.36 0.20
C LEU A 73 15.93 -0.63 1.13
N LEU A 74 15.46 0.55 0.74
CA LEU A 74 14.48 1.31 1.52
C LEU A 74 13.14 0.58 1.59
N ARG A 75 12.69 -0.02 0.47
CA ARG A 75 11.46 -0.82 0.45
C ARG A 75 11.55 -2.04 1.36
N GLN A 76 12.68 -2.75 1.36
CA GLN A 76 12.91 -3.89 2.26
C GLN A 76 12.82 -3.47 3.73
N ARG A 77 13.40 -2.32 4.09
CA ARG A 77 13.32 -1.76 5.45
C ARG A 77 11.89 -1.36 5.81
N ALA A 78 11.16 -0.72 4.89
CA ALA A 78 9.78 -0.29 5.10
C ALA A 78 8.84 -1.47 5.39
N THR A 79 9.05 -2.60 4.69
CA THR A 79 8.21 -3.81 4.83
C THR A 79 8.71 -4.78 5.91
N ALA A 80 9.74 -4.43 6.66
CA ALA A 80 10.26 -5.26 7.73
C ALA A 80 9.24 -5.39 8.88
N GLN A 81 9.19 -6.57 9.49
CA GLN A 81 8.31 -6.84 10.63
C GLN A 81 8.68 -5.96 11.84
N ARG A 82 7.65 -5.38 12.48
CA ARG A 82 7.74 -4.46 13.62
C ARG A 82 7.21 -5.11 14.90
N GLY A 83 7.70 -6.32 15.16
CA GLY A 83 7.23 -7.18 16.24
C GLY A 83 6.02 -8.04 15.85
N SER A 84 5.35 -8.60 16.85
CA SER A 84 4.23 -9.52 16.65
C SER A 84 3.18 -9.37 17.74
N THR A 85 1.93 -9.65 17.40
CA THR A 85 0.83 -9.74 18.35
C THR A 85 0.52 -11.22 18.61
N PRO A 86 0.61 -11.71 19.86
CA PRO A 86 0.15 -13.05 20.17
C PRO A 86 -1.38 -13.09 20.08
N ILE A 87 -1.89 -14.10 19.37
CA ILE A 87 -3.30 -14.46 19.39
C ILE A 87 -3.43 -15.88 19.92
N THR A 88 -4.48 -16.14 20.67
CA THR A 88 -4.84 -17.48 21.12
C THR A 88 -5.94 -18.01 20.24
N THR A 89 -5.71 -19.17 19.60
CA THR A 89 -6.70 -19.80 18.73
C THR A 89 -6.88 -21.27 19.07
N TYR A 90 -8.10 -21.76 18.94
CA TYR A 90 -8.38 -23.18 19.03
C TYR A 90 -8.15 -23.84 17.66
N ILE A 91 -7.24 -24.80 17.62
CA ILE A 91 -6.96 -25.63 16.46
C ILE A 91 -7.76 -26.91 16.62
N ALA A 92 -8.75 -27.11 15.75
CA ALA A 92 -9.58 -28.30 15.76
C ALA A 92 -8.74 -29.57 15.53
N GLY A 93 -9.08 -30.63 16.26
CA GLY A 93 -8.52 -31.95 16.04
C GLY A 93 -9.07 -32.58 14.76
N LEU A 94 -8.27 -33.40 14.09
CA LEU A 94 -8.65 -34.11 12.87
C LEU A 94 -8.49 -35.61 13.09
N ASN A 95 -9.34 -36.42 12.46
CA ASN A 95 -9.28 -37.89 12.47
C ASN A 95 -9.29 -38.51 13.89
N GLY A 96 -10.25 -38.09 14.73
CA GLY A 96 -10.43 -38.62 16.08
C GLY A 96 -9.40 -38.12 17.12
N LYS A 97 -8.44 -37.29 16.72
CA LYS A 97 -7.50 -36.65 17.65
C LYS A 97 -8.15 -35.45 18.34
N PRO A 98 -7.84 -35.17 19.62
CA PRO A 98 -8.35 -33.98 20.31
C PRO A 98 -7.78 -32.69 19.68
N GLY A 99 -8.57 -31.62 19.74
CA GLY A 99 -8.09 -30.28 19.39
C GLY A 99 -7.20 -29.69 20.47
N ARG A 100 -6.59 -28.53 20.19
CA ARG A 100 -5.71 -27.83 21.13
C ARG A 100 -5.86 -26.33 21.04
N VAL A 101 -5.63 -25.63 22.14
CA VAL A 101 -5.44 -24.18 22.14
C VAL A 101 -3.96 -23.90 21.87
N SER A 102 -3.69 -23.04 20.89
CA SER A 102 -2.32 -22.64 20.53
C SER A 102 -2.22 -21.12 20.52
N MET A 103 -1.08 -20.61 20.99
CA MET A 103 -0.70 -19.23 20.76
C MET A 103 0.03 -19.13 19.42
N ILE A 104 -0.34 -18.17 18.58
CA ILE A 104 0.31 -17.85 17.31
C ILE A 104 0.73 -16.38 17.36
N PHE A 105 1.95 -16.09 16.92
CA PHE A 105 2.47 -14.73 16.85
C PHE A 105 2.22 -14.17 15.44
N VAL A 106 1.23 -13.30 15.32
CA VAL A 106 0.91 -12.65 14.04
C VAL A 106 1.90 -11.49 13.84
N PRO A 107 2.64 -11.44 12.72
CA PRO A 107 3.59 -10.37 12.47
C PRO A 107 2.87 -9.03 12.30
N ARG A 108 3.42 -7.97 12.87
CA ARG A 108 2.94 -6.60 12.66
C ARG A 108 3.85 -5.88 11.69
N TYR A 109 3.25 -5.04 10.85
CA TYR A 109 3.93 -4.21 9.88
C TYR A 109 3.35 -2.80 9.95
N ASP A 110 4.23 -1.80 9.90
CA ASP A 110 3.81 -0.41 9.75
C ASP A 110 3.39 -0.14 8.29
N VAL A 111 4.12 -0.72 7.33
CA VAL A 111 3.74 -0.83 5.91
C VAL A 111 3.82 -2.30 5.52
N SER A 112 2.67 -2.91 5.22
CA SER A 112 2.64 -4.31 4.80
C SER A 112 3.23 -4.49 3.39
N PRO A 113 3.75 -5.68 3.04
CA PRO A 113 4.20 -5.97 1.68
C PRO A 113 3.12 -5.73 0.62
N GLY A 114 1.85 -6.04 0.93
CA GLY A 114 0.72 -5.78 0.04
C GLY A 114 0.48 -4.28 -0.18
N GLN A 115 0.50 -3.49 0.89
CA GLN A 115 0.37 -2.03 0.81
C GLN A 115 1.53 -1.41 0.02
N ALA A 116 2.77 -1.85 0.26
CA ALA A 116 3.93 -1.42 -0.51
C ALA A 116 3.77 -1.75 -2.01
N GLY A 117 3.24 -2.94 -2.32
CA GLY A 117 2.93 -3.37 -3.68
C GLY A 117 1.89 -2.46 -4.37
N VAL A 118 0.80 -2.12 -3.68
CA VAL A 118 -0.23 -1.21 -4.22
C VAL A 118 0.33 0.20 -4.48
N ASN A 119 1.12 0.72 -3.54
CA ASN A 119 1.80 2.02 -3.71
C ASN A 119 2.76 1.99 -4.91
N ALA A 120 3.55 0.93 -5.06
CA ALA A 120 4.45 0.77 -6.20
C ALA A 120 3.70 0.60 -7.52
N ALA A 121 2.59 -0.14 -7.54
CA ALA A 121 1.77 -0.34 -8.74
C ALA A 121 1.15 0.97 -9.23
N CYS A 122 0.56 1.77 -8.32
CA CYS A 122 0.02 3.08 -8.69
C CYS A 122 1.14 4.03 -9.17
N ALA A 123 2.28 4.07 -8.47
CA ALA A 123 3.43 4.87 -8.89
C ALA A 123 3.95 4.47 -10.28
N ASN A 124 3.96 3.17 -10.58
CA ASN A 124 4.34 2.66 -11.90
C ASN A 124 3.35 3.12 -12.98
N ALA A 125 2.04 3.04 -12.71
CA ALA A 125 1.03 3.50 -13.64
C ALA A 125 1.17 4.99 -13.93
N LEU A 126 1.40 5.82 -12.91
CA LEU A 126 1.67 7.25 -13.06
C LEU A 126 2.92 7.52 -13.90
N ALA A 127 4.02 6.80 -13.61
CA ALA A 127 5.28 6.94 -14.34
C ALA A 127 5.16 6.54 -15.81
N SER A 128 4.41 5.49 -16.13
CA SER A 128 4.19 5.03 -17.50
C SER A 128 3.02 5.73 -18.21
N GLY A 129 2.21 6.51 -17.50
CA GLY A 129 0.97 7.09 -18.04
C GLY A 129 -0.11 6.06 -18.33
N ASP A 130 -0.11 4.91 -17.65
CA ASP A 130 -1.07 3.82 -17.88
C ASP A 130 -2.44 4.16 -17.27
N ARG A 131 -3.36 4.56 -18.15
CA ARG A 131 -4.76 4.87 -17.82
C ARG A 131 -5.70 3.68 -18.03
N SER A 132 -5.19 2.48 -18.30
CA SER A 132 -6.04 1.30 -18.42
C SER A 132 -6.75 1.01 -17.10
N ALA A 133 -7.87 0.29 -17.14
CA ALA A 133 -8.59 -0.15 -15.94
C ALA A 133 -7.66 -0.85 -14.92
N LYS A 134 -6.66 -1.59 -15.40
CA LYS A 134 -5.64 -2.24 -14.55
C LYS A 134 -4.62 -1.26 -13.98
N GLY A 135 -4.24 -0.22 -14.73
CA GLY A 135 -3.30 0.80 -14.28
C GLY A 135 -3.88 1.73 -13.21
N VAL A 136 -5.15 2.11 -13.36
CA VAL A 136 -5.82 3.04 -12.42
C VAL A 136 -6.39 2.35 -11.18
N GLU A 137 -6.64 1.04 -11.23
CA GLU A 137 -7.22 0.29 -10.11
C GLU A 137 -6.40 0.39 -8.81
N PRO A 138 -5.06 0.23 -8.82
CA PRO A 138 -4.23 0.41 -7.63
C PRO A 138 -4.24 1.84 -7.09
N CYS A 139 -4.55 2.83 -7.94
CA CYS A 139 -4.65 4.22 -7.55
C CYS A 139 -5.99 4.56 -6.88
N GLY A 140 -6.94 3.63 -6.82
CA GLY A 140 -8.30 3.90 -6.36
C GLY A 140 -9.20 4.46 -7.46
N GLY A 141 -8.98 4.05 -8.72
CA GLY A 141 -9.80 4.42 -9.88
C GLY A 141 -9.30 5.66 -10.63
N GLU A 142 -9.98 5.98 -11.74
CA GLU A 142 -9.59 7.03 -12.68
C GLU A 142 -9.50 8.41 -12.01
N GLU A 143 -10.50 8.80 -11.22
CA GLU A 143 -10.54 10.11 -10.56
C GLU A 143 -9.33 10.32 -9.63
N ARG A 144 -9.00 9.30 -8.83
CA ARG A 144 -7.86 9.35 -7.90
C ARG A 144 -6.53 9.28 -8.63
N TYR A 145 -6.45 8.51 -9.70
CA TYR A 145 -5.31 8.52 -10.60
C TYR A 145 -5.05 9.93 -11.13
N ASP A 146 -6.08 10.62 -11.62
CA ASP A 146 -5.94 11.98 -12.18
C ASP A 146 -5.47 12.99 -11.14
N GLN A 147 -5.98 12.90 -9.91
CA GLN A 147 -5.52 13.73 -8.79
C GLN A 147 -4.02 13.54 -8.50
N LEU A 148 -3.54 12.29 -8.53
CA LEU A 148 -2.13 11.98 -8.31
C LEU A 148 -1.26 12.33 -9.51
N ALA A 149 -1.75 12.12 -10.73
CA ALA A 149 -1.06 12.46 -11.97
C ALA A 149 -0.81 13.97 -12.11
N ALA A 150 -1.76 14.79 -11.65
CA ALA A 150 -1.63 16.25 -11.65
C ALA A 150 -0.44 16.76 -10.83
N VAL A 151 -0.02 16.01 -9.80
CA VAL A 151 1.11 16.37 -8.92
C VAL A 151 2.36 15.53 -9.17
N TRP A 152 2.30 14.57 -10.09
CA TRP A 152 3.45 13.75 -10.51
C TRP A 152 4.41 14.60 -11.36
N ARG A 153 5.53 15.03 -10.78
CA ARG A 153 6.48 15.98 -11.39
C ARG A 153 7.54 15.24 -12.22
N ARG A 154 7.43 15.27 -13.55
CA ARG A 154 8.44 14.70 -14.45
C ARG A 154 9.78 15.42 -14.36
#